data_AF-A0A2E9HX78-F1
#
_entry.id   AF-A0A2E9HX78-F1
#
_cell.length_a   1.000
_cell.length_b   1.000
_cell.length_c   1.000
_cell.angle_alpha   90.00
_cell.angle_beta   90.00
_cell.angle_gamma   90.00
#
_symmetry.space_group_name_H-M   'P 1'
#
loop_
_entity.id
_entity.type
_entity.pdbx_description
1 polymer ?
#
loop_
_entity_poly.entity_id
_entity_poly.type
_entity_poly.pdbx_seq_one_letter_code
_entity_poly.pdbx_strand_id
1 'polypeptide(L)'
;MATFVIDTLTNAQTTLAANDEYFILEGVTQYFTSAVIDVTGNNTDIFILGAIVTTAFNTIELGANTDTNIYVGPTGSILTSSSFRSIKGTGSGTTVTNYGTISGGQIELDGDTTIFVNGGTVDGTYPSGGLIAALRMNGQDSRLVNSGMMNAASDFIVRVEGTATVVNSGTMTGANDGIRAVLSLGEVFRLSNSGTIAADGLAVLAGADSDVISNTGTITGDIQMGGGADAYMGLGAGVTAGTVLGENGNDTLTGGDFADDFDGGADDDQLVGRGGDDVLDGGSGDDFILGGEG
;
A
#
# COMPACT_ATOMS: atom_id res chain seq x y z
N MET A 1 -28.56 -11.50 -8.68
CA MET A 1 -28.54 -12.14 -7.36
C MET A 1 -28.74 -13.64 -7.49
N ALA A 2 -27.64 -14.29 -7.81
CA ALA A 2 -27.36 -15.68 -7.53
C ALA A 2 -26.35 -15.76 -6.37
N THR A 3 -26.37 -16.88 -5.65
CA THR A 3 -25.36 -17.20 -4.64
C THR A 3 -24.63 -18.46 -5.10
N PHE A 4 -23.31 -18.37 -5.26
CA PHE A 4 -22.43 -19.45 -5.67
C PHE A 4 -21.69 -19.97 -4.44
N VAL A 5 -22.00 -21.20 -3.99
CA VAL A 5 -21.31 -21.84 -2.87
C VAL A 5 -20.41 -22.96 -3.39
N ILE A 6 -19.11 -22.78 -3.22
CA ILE A 6 -18.08 -23.72 -3.66
C ILE A 6 -17.60 -24.54 -2.45
N ASP A 7 -18.14 -25.75 -2.34
CA ASP A 7 -17.87 -26.72 -1.28
C ASP A 7 -16.94 -27.87 -1.72
N THR A 8 -16.63 -27.93 -3.01
CA THR A 8 -15.87 -29.00 -3.67
C THR A 8 -15.06 -28.45 -4.85
N LEU A 9 -14.10 -29.22 -5.35
CA LEU A 9 -13.28 -28.83 -6.50
C LEU A 9 -14.12 -28.74 -7.78
N THR A 10 -14.23 -27.55 -8.37
CA THR A 10 -15.03 -27.33 -9.60
C THR A 10 -14.17 -26.96 -10.81
N ASN A 11 -13.06 -26.25 -10.61
CA ASN A 11 -12.15 -25.73 -11.66
C ASN A 11 -12.85 -24.91 -12.75
N ALA A 12 -14.04 -24.34 -12.48
CA ALA A 12 -14.84 -23.63 -13.46
C ALA A 12 -14.82 -22.12 -13.21
N GLN A 13 -14.50 -21.34 -14.24
CA GLN A 13 -14.63 -19.88 -14.20
C GLN A 13 -16.05 -19.51 -13.75
N THR A 14 -16.14 -18.49 -12.90
CA THR A 14 -17.43 -17.92 -12.50
C THR A 14 -17.50 -16.45 -12.89
N THR A 15 -18.57 -16.08 -13.59
CA THR A 15 -18.88 -14.67 -13.88
C THR A 15 -19.95 -14.20 -12.91
N LEU A 16 -19.67 -13.14 -12.16
CA LEU A 16 -20.60 -12.55 -11.20
C LEU A 16 -21.31 -11.35 -11.84
N ALA A 17 -22.64 -11.36 -11.81
CA ALA A 17 -23.49 -10.25 -12.19
C ALA A 17 -23.89 -9.42 -10.95
N ALA A 18 -24.68 -8.37 -11.17
CA ALA A 18 -25.02 -7.46 -10.07
C ALA A 18 -25.75 -8.15 -8.92
N ASN A 19 -25.33 -7.85 -7.68
CA ASN A 19 -25.86 -8.45 -6.44
C ASN A 19 -25.59 -9.95 -6.33
N ASP A 20 -24.62 -10.50 -7.06
CA ASP A 20 -24.24 -11.90 -6.88
C ASP A 20 -23.24 -12.06 -5.73
N GLU A 21 -23.30 -13.22 -5.08
CA GLU A 21 -22.40 -13.60 -4.00
C GLU A 21 -21.62 -14.86 -4.36
N TYR A 22 -20.35 -14.92 -3.99
CA TYR A 22 -19.47 -16.05 -4.26
C TYR A 22 -18.74 -16.50 -2.99
N PHE A 23 -18.85 -17.77 -2.63
CA PHE A 23 -18.26 -18.34 -1.42
C PHE A 23 -17.34 -19.51 -1.76
N ILE A 24 -16.11 -19.48 -1.26
CA ILE A 24 -15.25 -20.66 -1.17
C ILE A 24 -15.17 -21.06 0.29
N LEU A 25 -15.69 -22.24 0.62
CA LEU A 25 -15.74 -22.73 1.99
C LEU A 25 -14.35 -23.15 2.50
N GLU A 26 -14.21 -23.15 3.82
CA GLU A 26 -13.00 -23.63 4.49
C GLU A 26 -12.64 -25.07 4.07
N GLY A 27 -11.35 -25.34 3.89
CA GLY A 27 -10.84 -26.64 3.48
C GLY A 27 -11.00 -26.96 1.99
N VAL A 28 -11.64 -26.07 1.21
CA VAL A 28 -11.79 -26.22 -0.24
C VAL A 28 -10.66 -25.49 -0.95
N THR A 29 -9.95 -26.17 -1.84
CA THR A 29 -8.96 -25.56 -2.73
C THR A 29 -9.46 -25.61 -4.17
N GLN A 30 -9.53 -24.47 -4.84
CA GLN A 30 -9.78 -24.40 -6.28
C GLN A 30 -8.47 -24.19 -7.04
N TYR A 31 -8.31 -24.93 -8.13
CA TYR A 31 -7.16 -24.79 -9.04
C TYR A 31 -7.65 -24.29 -10.39
N PHE A 32 -7.15 -23.15 -10.83
CA PHE A 32 -7.52 -22.58 -12.11
C PHE A 32 -6.34 -22.50 -13.07
N THR A 33 -6.57 -23.07 -14.25
CA THR A 33 -5.67 -22.98 -15.41
C THR A 33 -6.27 -22.13 -16.54
N SER A 34 -7.33 -21.36 -16.24
CA SER A 34 -8.00 -20.36 -17.09
C SER A 34 -8.55 -19.24 -16.20
N ALA A 35 -9.17 -18.19 -16.76
CA ALA A 35 -9.78 -17.09 -15.99
C ALA A 35 -10.70 -17.60 -14.85
N VAL A 36 -10.71 -16.91 -13.70
CA VAL A 36 -11.16 -17.47 -12.42
C VAL A 36 -12.49 -16.89 -11.94
N ILE A 37 -12.47 -15.65 -11.43
CA ILE A 37 -13.67 -14.92 -11.04
C ILE A 37 -13.69 -13.61 -11.81
N ASP A 38 -14.70 -13.42 -12.65
CA ASP A 38 -14.89 -12.23 -13.47
C ASP A 38 -16.12 -11.47 -12.96
N VAL A 39 -15.92 -10.25 -12.47
CA VAL A 39 -16.97 -9.44 -11.85
C VAL A 39 -17.49 -8.42 -12.86
N THR A 40 -18.68 -8.68 -13.38
CA THR A 40 -19.30 -7.92 -14.46
C THR A 40 -20.48 -7.05 -14.04
N GLY A 41 -20.93 -7.12 -12.78
CA GLY A 41 -21.97 -6.24 -12.23
C GLY A 41 -21.58 -5.59 -10.91
N ASN A 42 -22.40 -4.63 -10.47
CA ASN A 42 -22.19 -3.86 -9.24
C ASN A 42 -22.65 -4.62 -7.99
N ASN A 43 -22.19 -4.17 -6.81
CA ASN A 43 -22.65 -4.66 -5.51
C ASN A 43 -22.48 -6.18 -5.36
N THR A 44 -21.28 -6.69 -5.60
CA THR A 44 -21.00 -8.14 -5.52
C THR A 44 -20.13 -8.47 -4.33
N ASP A 45 -20.38 -9.60 -3.69
CA ASP A 45 -19.63 -10.05 -2.53
C ASP A 45 -18.89 -11.36 -2.82
N ILE A 46 -17.59 -11.39 -2.51
CA ILE A 46 -16.72 -12.56 -2.68
C ILE A 46 -16.12 -12.92 -1.34
N PHE A 47 -16.38 -14.13 -0.85
CA PHE A 47 -15.88 -14.66 0.41
C PHE A 47 -14.97 -15.86 0.16
N ILE A 48 -13.71 -15.74 0.56
CA ILE A 48 -12.68 -16.76 0.37
C ILE A 48 -12.25 -17.26 1.75
N LEU A 49 -12.80 -18.38 2.19
CA LEU A 49 -12.45 -19.07 3.44
C LEU A 49 -11.58 -20.31 3.18
N GLY A 50 -11.58 -20.82 1.94
CA GLY A 50 -10.67 -21.85 1.44
C GLY A 50 -9.50 -21.24 0.65
N ALA A 51 -9.01 -21.95 -0.36
CA ALA A 51 -7.88 -21.52 -1.16
C ALA A 51 -8.22 -21.40 -2.65
N ILE A 52 -7.65 -20.40 -3.31
CA ILE A 52 -7.61 -20.28 -4.77
C ILE A 52 -6.16 -20.33 -5.20
N VAL A 53 -5.85 -21.20 -6.17
CA VAL A 53 -4.51 -21.31 -6.76
C VAL A 53 -4.59 -21.07 -8.26
N THR A 54 -3.85 -20.07 -8.75
CA THR A 54 -3.81 -19.72 -10.18
C THR A 54 -2.37 -19.65 -10.68
N THR A 55 -2.09 -20.25 -11.84
CA THR A 55 -0.70 -20.35 -12.36
C THR A 55 -0.45 -19.57 -13.65
N ALA A 56 -1.53 -19.22 -14.38
CA ALA A 56 -1.43 -18.66 -15.73
C ALA A 56 -2.38 -17.48 -16.00
N PHE A 57 -3.08 -16.98 -14.98
CA PHE A 57 -4.12 -15.96 -15.10
C PHE A 57 -4.26 -15.15 -13.81
N ASN A 58 -4.90 -13.98 -13.92
CA ASN A 58 -5.33 -13.22 -12.74
C ASN A 58 -6.39 -14.01 -11.97
N THR A 59 -6.40 -13.88 -10.64
CA THR A 59 -7.34 -14.66 -9.80
C THR A 59 -8.72 -14.00 -9.67
N ILE A 60 -8.78 -12.67 -9.55
CA ILE A 60 -10.05 -11.94 -9.56
C ILE A 60 -9.92 -10.78 -10.52
N GLU A 61 -10.80 -10.72 -11.52
CA GLU A 61 -10.88 -9.62 -12.47
C GLU A 61 -12.14 -8.80 -12.20
N LEU A 62 -11.94 -7.53 -11.86
CA LEU A 62 -12.96 -6.55 -11.59
C LEU A 62 -13.20 -5.74 -12.87
N GLY A 63 -14.42 -5.82 -13.41
CA GLY A 63 -14.85 -4.90 -14.46
C GLY A 63 -14.92 -3.45 -13.96
N ALA A 64 -15.40 -2.53 -14.81
CA ALA A 64 -15.63 -1.13 -14.44
C ALA A 64 -16.82 -0.91 -13.47
N ASN A 65 -17.27 -1.97 -12.82
CA ASN A 65 -18.42 -2.01 -11.95
C ASN A 65 -18.09 -1.43 -10.59
N THR A 66 -19.07 -0.82 -9.91
CA THR A 66 -18.86 -0.21 -8.61
C THR A 66 -19.26 -1.15 -7.47
N ASP A 67 -18.59 -0.99 -6.33
CA ASP A 67 -18.98 -1.57 -5.03
C ASP A 67 -18.83 -3.10 -4.96
N THR A 68 -17.63 -3.62 -5.21
CA THR A 68 -17.32 -5.04 -4.97
C THR A 68 -16.65 -5.24 -3.62
N ASN A 69 -17.16 -6.16 -2.79
CA ASN A 69 -16.50 -6.55 -1.55
C ASN A 69 -15.79 -7.89 -1.73
N ILE A 70 -14.51 -7.94 -1.41
CA ILE A 70 -13.71 -9.16 -1.38
C ILE A 70 -13.25 -9.38 0.05
N TYR A 71 -13.60 -10.52 0.63
CA TYR A 71 -13.21 -10.93 1.98
C TYR A 71 -12.39 -12.21 1.91
N VAL A 72 -11.11 -12.13 2.27
CA VAL A 72 -10.24 -13.29 2.48
C VAL A 72 -10.18 -13.55 3.98
N GLY A 73 -10.85 -14.62 4.42
CA GLY A 73 -10.92 -14.98 5.83
C GLY A 73 -9.60 -15.49 6.41
N PRO A 74 -9.50 -15.73 7.72
CA PRO A 74 -8.26 -16.17 8.38
C PRO A 74 -7.65 -17.46 7.84
N THR A 75 -8.50 -18.38 7.34
CA THR A 75 -8.09 -19.63 6.67
C THR A 75 -8.03 -19.48 5.15
N GLY A 76 -8.47 -18.33 4.64
CA GLY A 76 -8.57 -17.98 3.25
C GLY A 76 -7.20 -17.77 2.61
N SER A 77 -7.04 -18.20 1.36
CA SER A 77 -5.85 -17.85 0.59
C SER A 77 -6.12 -17.61 -0.89
N ILE A 78 -5.43 -16.61 -1.43
CA ILE A 78 -5.28 -16.36 -2.86
C ILE A 78 -3.79 -16.56 -3.19
N LEU A 79 -3.49 -17.60 -3.95
CA LEU A 79 -2.13 -17.96 -4.35
C LEU A 79 -2.01 -17.84 -5.86
N THR A 80 -1.41 -16.75 -6.30
CA THR A 80 -1.30 -16.40 -7.72
C THR A 80 0.14 -16.50 -8.16
N SER A 81 0.41 -17.08 -9.32
CA SER A 81 1.75 -17.05 -9.91
C SER A 81 2.23 -15.60 -10.07
N SER A 82 3.52 -15.38 -9.81
CA SER A 82 4.18 -14.08 -9.76
C SER A 82 4.08 -13.27 -11.05
N SER A 83 3.73 -13.89 -12.18
CA SER A 83 3.52 -13.19 -13.47
C SER A 83 2.12 -12.55 -13.61
N PHE A 84 1.21 -12.76 -12.65
CA PHE A 84 -0.20 -12.36 -12.75
C PHE A 84 -0.66 -11.56 -11.53
N ARG A 85 -1.88 -11.03 -11.60
CA ARG A 85 -2.48 -10.30 -10.48
C ARG A 85 -3.38 -11.19 -9.64
N SER A 86 -3.26 -11.12 -8.33
CA SER A 86 -4.22 -11.77 -7.42
C SER A 86 -5.59 -11.11 -7.53
N ILE A 87 -5.63 -9.79 -7.60
CA ILE A 87 -6.86 -9.02 -7.81
C ILE A 87 -6.50 -7.90 -8.79
N LYS A 88 -7.32 -7.71 -9.81
CA LYS A 88 -7.11 -6.66 -10.81
C LYS A 88 -8.42 -6.03 -11.21
N GLY A 89 -8.47 -4.70 -11.24
CA GLY A 89 -9.42 -4.02 -12.12
C GLY A 89 -9.69 -2.57 -11.76
N THR A 90 -10.68 -2.00 -12.43
CA THR A 90 -10.96 -0.55 -12.42
C THR A 90 -12.28 -0.19 -11.74
N GLY A 91 -12.87 -1.11 -10.99
CA GLY A 91 -14.16 -0.91 -10.34
C GLY A 91 -14.06 0.00 -9.12
N SER A 92 -14.71 1.17 -9.16
CA SER A 92 -14.73 2.11 -8.03
C SER A 92 -15.48 1.56 -6.82
N GLY A 93 -15.16 2.01 -5.61
CA GLY A 93 -15.82 1.55 -4.38
C GLY A 93 -15.49 0.10 -4.00
N THR A 94 -14.54 -0.54 -4.69
CA THR A 94 -14.09 -1.89 -4.33
C THR A 94 -13.43 -1.89 -2.96
N THR A 95 -13.90 -2.78 -2.09
CA THR A 95 -13.29 -3.02 -0.78
C THR A 95 -12.69 -4.43 -0.74
N VAL A 96 -11.40 -4.53 -0.45
CA VAL A 96 -10.72 -5.79 -0.19
C VAL A 96 -10.33 -5.86 1.28
N THR A 97 -10.78 -6.89 1.98
CA THR A 97 -10.43 -7.17 3.37
C THR A 97 -9.71 -8.50 3.45
N ASN A 98 -8.44 -8.48 3.82
CA ASN A 98 -7.59 -9.66 3.96
C ASN A 98 -7.25 -9.93 5.42
N TYR A 99 -7.71 -11.06 5.96
CA TYR A 99 -7.25 -11.64 7.22
C TYR A 99 -6.49 -12.96 7.05
N GLY A 100 -6.45 -13.49 5.82
CA GLY A 100 -5.72 -14.70 5.46
C GLY A 100 -4.43 -14.37 4.73
N THR A 101 -4.20 -15.05 3.60
CA THR A 101 -2.99 -14.87 2.78
C THR A 101 -3.34 -14.49 1.35
N ILE A 102 -2.78 -13.40 0.85
CA ILE A 102 -2.72 -13.09 -0.60
C ILE A 102 -1.25 -13.12 -1.00
N SER A 103 -0.87 -14.02 -1.89
CA SER A 103 0.54 -14.25 -2.20
C SER A 103 0.81 -14.50 -3.67
N GLY A 104 1.99 -14.07 -4.07
CA GLY A 104 2.61 -14.27 -5.37
C GLY A 104 2.29 -13.13 -6.34
N GLY A 105 1.03 -12.92 -6.71
CA GLY A 105 0.65 -11.89 -7.68
C GLY A 105 0.49 -10.48 -7.10
N GLN A 106 0.57 -9.45 -7.96
CA GLN A 106 0.23 -8.07 -7.59
C GLN A 106 -1.27 -7.92 -7.30
N ILE A 107 -1.62 -7.05 -6.36
CA ILE A 107 -2.99 -6.54 -6.20
C ILE A 107 -3.06 -5.18 -6.90
N GLU A 108 -3.92 -5.03 -7.89
CA GLU A 108 -4.09 -3.83 -8.73
C GLU A 108 -5.52 -3.31 -8.58
N LEU A 109 -5.69 -2.21 -7.85
CA LEU A 109 -6.97 -1.55 -7.58
C LEU A 109 -6.96 -0.15 -8.21
N ASP A 110 -7.37 -0.08 -9.47
CA ASP A 110 -7.28 1.13 -10.29
C ASP A 110 -8.60 1.94 -10.35
N GLY A 111 -9.62 1.51 -9.59
CA GLY A 111 -10.86 2.28 -9.43
C GLY A 111 -10.77 3.33 -8.32
N ASP A 112 -11.63 4.35 -8.38
CA ASP A 112 -11.74 5.37 -7.33
C ASP A 112 -12.34 4.80 -6.04
N THR A 113 -12.10 5.49 -4.92
CA THR A 113 -12.63 5.17 -3.60
C THR A 113 -12.41 3.72 -3.19
N THR A 114 -11.29 3.11 -3.63
CA THR A 114 -10.97 1.73 -3.28
C THR A 114 -10.39 1.64 -1.89
N ILE A 115 -10.74 0.58 -1.16
CA ILE A 115 -10.27 0.35 0.20
C ILE A 115 -9.58 -1.01 0.25
N PHE A 116 -8.33 -1.03 0.70
CA PHE A 116 -7.60 -2.25 1.01
C PHE A 116 -7.32 -2.31 2.52
N VAL A 117 -7.88 -3.32 3.19
CA VAL A 117 -7.65 -3.60 4.61
C VAL A 117 -6.86 -4.90 4.73
N ASN A 118 -5.67 -4.84 5.29
CA ASN A 118 -4.84 -6.00 5.56
C ASN A 118 -4.63 -6.20 7.06
N GLY A 119 -5.23 -7.25 7.59
CA GLY A 119 -4.91 -7.81 8.91
C GLY A 119 -4.19 -9.16 8.84
N GLY A 120 -4.03 -9.73 7.65
CA GLY A 120 -3.32 -10.98 7.40
C GLY A 120 -1.95 -10.77 6.76
N THR A 121 -1.62 -11.61 5.79
CA THR A 121 -0.37 -11.54 5.03
C THR A 121 -0.64 -11.19 3.58
N VAL A 122 0.09 -10.20 3.06
CA VAL A 122 0.28 -9.94 1.64
C VAL A 122 1.74 -10.19 1.31
N ASP A 123 2.02 -11.06 0.36
CA ASP A 123 3.39 -11.37 -0.07
C ASP A 123 3.52 -11.26 -1.59
N GLY A 124 4.01 -10.12 -2.04
CA GLY A 124 4.18 -9.79 -3.44
C GLY A 124 5.50 -10.30 -4.00
N THR A 125 5.46 -11.17 -5.03
CA THR A 125 6.65 -11.69 -5.71
C THR A 125 6.58 -11.40 -7.20
N TYR A 126 7.62 -10.82 -7.80
CA TYR A 126 7.55 -10.41 -9.21
C TYR A 126 8.70 -10.97 -10.04
N PRO A 127 8.43 -11.56 -11.22
CA PRO A 127 9.47 -11.69 -12.23
C PRO A 127 9.79 -10.29 -12.76
N SER A 128 11.06 -10.05 -13.10
CA SER A 128 11.50 -8.76 -13.63
C SER A 128 10.69 -8.35 -14.88
N GLY A 129 10.15 -7.13 -14.89
CA GLY A 129 9.70 -6.45 -16.10
C GLY A 129 8.20 -6.32 -16.35
N GLY A 130 7.35 -6.09 -15.34
CA GLY A 130 5.97 -5.62 -15.62
C GLY A 130 5.05 -5.42 -14.43
N LEU A 131 5.21 -6.21 -13.36
CA LEU A 131 4.57 -5.93 -12.07
C LEU A 131 5.56 -5.21 -11.17
N ILE A 132 5.03 -4.35 -10.32
CA ILE A 132 5.81 -3.29 -9.68
C ILE A 132 5.53 -3.16 -8.18
N ALA A 133 4.45 -3.73 -7.65
CA ALA A 133 4.11 -3.56 -6.24
C ALA A 133 3.23 -4.68 -5.67
N ALA A 134 3.35 -4.99 -4.37
CA ALA A 134 2.38 -5.85 -3.64
C ALA A 134 0.96 -5.32 -3.75
N LEU A 135 0.83 -4.03 -3.55
CA LEU A 135 -0.41 -3.31 -3.80
C LEU A 135 -0.15 -2.09 -4.67
N ARG A 136 -0.92 -1.98 -5.75
CA ARG A 136 -0.99 -0.80 -6.61
C ARG A 136 -2.37 -0.19 -6.50
N MET A 137 -2.43 1.12 -6.28
CA MET A 137 -3.66 1.90 -6.22
C MET A 137 -3.55 3.13 -7.13
N ASN A 138 -4.41 3.23 -8.14
CA ASN A 138 -4.35 4.31 -9.14
C ASN A 138 -5.60 5.19 -9.16
N GLY A 139 -6.68 4.80 -8.48
CA GLY A 139 -7.86 5.64 -8.36
C GLY A 139 -7.71 6.76 -7.35
N GLN A 140 -8.69 7.66 -7.36
CA GLN A 140 -8.79 8.78 -6.41
C GLN A 140 -9.43 8.36 -5.09
N ASP A 141 -9.19 9.11 -4.02
CA ASP A 141 -9.79 8.96 -2.69
C ASP A 141 -9.68 7.53 -2.12
N SER A 142 -8.59 6.84 -2.45
CA SER A 142 -8.39 5.46 -2.08
C SER A 142 -7.69 5.33 -0.71
N ARG A 143 -7.80 4.17 -0.07
CA ARG A 143 -7.25 3.98 1.28
C ARG A 143 -6.65 2.59 1.50
N LEU A 144 -5.45 2.58 2.04
CA LEU A 144 -4.79 1.38 2.58
C LEU A 144 -4.81 1.44 4.11
N VAL A 145 -5.25 0.36 4.74
CA VAL A 145 -5.09 0.11 6.18
C VAL A 145 -4.35 -1.20 6.37
N ASN A 146 -3.10 -1.13 6.84
CA ASN A 146 -2.30 -2.31 7.16
C ASN A 146 -2.11 -2.44 8.67
N SER A 147 -2.65 -3.49 9.25
CA SER A 147 -2.34 -3.96 10.60
C SER A 147 -1.66 -5.34 10.59
N GLY A 148 -1.51 -5.95 9.42
CA GLY A 148 -0.85 -7.24 9.21
C GLY A 148 0.55 -7.10 8.63
N MET A 149 0.96 -8.08 7.83
CA MET A 149 2.24 -8.10 7.13
C MET A 149 2.04 -7.83 5.64
N MET A 150 2.82 -6.91 5.07
CA MET A 150 2.94 -6.71 3.63
C MET A 150 4.41 -6.79 3.23
N ASN A 151 4.74 -7.75 2.37
CA ASN A 151 6.09 -7.93 1.86
C ASN A 151 6.13 -7.74 0.34
N ALA A 152 7.24 -7.21 -0.16
CA ALA A 152 7.54 -7.20 -1.59
C ALA A 152 8.97 -7.65 -1.87
N ALA A 153 9.10 -8.71 -2.67
CA ALA A 153 10.38 -9.38 -2.91
C ALA A 153 11.26 -8.74 -4.00
N SER A 154 10.77 -7.75 -4.76
CA SER A 154 11.52 -7.28 -5.95
C SER A 154 11.39 -5.79 -6.30
N ASP A 155 10.38 -5.08 -5.80
CA ASP A 155 10.16 -3.68 -6.16
C ASP A 155 9.46 -2.97 -4.99
N PHE A 156 8.30 -2.33 -5.20
CA PHE A 156 7.57 -1.60 -4.15
C PHE A 156 6.68 -2.52 -3.29
N ILE A 157 6.48 -2.17 -2.02
CA ILE A 157 5.40 -2.75 -1.22
C ILE A 157 4.08 -2.16 -1.68
N VAL A 158 4.01 -0.84 -1.68
CA VAL A 158 2.80 -0.09 -2.06
C VAL A 158 3.19 0.94 -3.11
N ARG A 159 2.47 0.95 -4.23
CA ARG A 159 2.58 2.00 -5.23
C ARG A 159 1.24 2.73 -5.37
N VAL A 160 1.28 4.03 -5.17
CA VAL A 160 0.13 4.93 -5.30
C VAL A 160 0.34 5.78 -6.54
N GLU A 161 -0.64 5.84 -7.45
CA GLU A 161 -0.59 6.67 -8.67
C GLU A 161 -1.76 7.66 -8.81
N GLY A 162 -2.77 7.56 -7.93
CA GLY A 162 -3.82 8.56 -7.73
C GLY A 162 -3.86 8.96 -6.26
N THR A 163 -4.90 9.64 -5.78
CA THR A 163 -4.92 10.02 -4.35
C THR A 163 -5.19 8.82 -3.42
N ALA A 164 -4.29 8.59 -2.46
CA ALA A 164 -4.51 7.60 -1.42
C ALA A 164 -4.00 8.01 -0.03
N THR A 165 -4.70 7.56 1.00
CA THR A 165 -4.22 7.58 2.39
C THR A 165 -3.72 6.20 2.80
N VAL A 166 -2.50 6.13 3.31
CA VAL A 166 -1.89 4.92 3.85
C VAL A 166 -1.81 5.00 5.37
N VAL A 167 -2.41 4.02 6.04
CA VAL A 167 -2.32 3.85 7.49
C VAL A 167 -1.63 2.53 7.78
N ASN A 168 -0.46 2.58 8.41
CA ASN A 168 0.30 1.40 8.80
C ASN A 168 0.42 1.31 10.33
N SER A 169 -0.11 0.25 10.90
CA SER A 169 0.17 -0.19 12.28
C SER A 169 0.78 -1.60 12.33
N GLY A 170 0.95 -2.24 11.17
CA GLY A 170 1.55 -3.54 11.00
C GLY A 170 3.00 -3.45 10.53
N THR A 171 3.42 -4.40 9.72
CA THR A 171 4.76 -4.46 9.14
C THR A 171 4.68 -4.37 7.63
N MET A 172 5.49 -3.47 7.05
CA MET A 172 5.74 -3.37 5.61
C MET A 172 7.24 -3.56 5.38
N THR A 173 7.62 -4.61 4.65
CA THR A 173 9.02 -4.90 4.32
C THR A 173 9.24 -5.05 2.82
N GLY A 174 10.09 -4.20 2.25
CA GLY A 174 10.43 -4.18 0.82
C GLY A 174 11.88 -4.56 0.59
N ALA A 175 12.14 -5.41 -0.42
CA ALA A 175 13.51 -5.78 -0.78
C ALA A 175 14.25 -4.71 -1.61
N ASN A 176 13.53 -3.70 -2.11
CA ASN A 176 14.12 -2.55 -2.79
C ASN A 176 13.52 -1.28 -2.21
N ASP A 177 12.27 -0.95 -2.56
CA ASP A 177 11.62 0.27 -2.07
C ASP A 177 10.35 -0.07 -1.26
N GLY A 178 10.01 0.77 -0.29
CA GLY A 178 8.88 0.58 0.60
C GLY A 178 7.58 1.06 -0.02
N ILE A 179 7.25 2.33 0.20
CA ILE A 179 6.06 2.99 -0.35
C ILE A 179 6.48 4.01 -1.39
N ARG A 180 5.82 4.01 -2.54
CA ARG A 180 6.06 5.00 -3.60
C ARG A 180 4.76 5.65 -4.06
N ALA A 181 4.66 6.95 -3.86
CA ALA A 181 3.63 7.80 -4.45
C ALA A 181 4.17 8.38 -5.78
N VAL A 182 3.46 8.16 -6.87
CA VAL A 182 3.73 8.74 -8.19
C VAL A 182 2.49 9.52 -8.58
N LEU A 183 2.32 10.65 -7.90
CA LEU A 183 1.10 11.45 -7.96
C LEU A 183 1.14 12.48 -9.10
N SER A 184 -0.03 12.79 -9.64
CA SER A 184 -0.22 13.91 -10.57
C SER A 184 -0.38 15.23 -9.82
N LEU A 185 -0.02 16.35 -10.44
CA LEU A 185 -0.17 17.69 -9.83
C LEU A 185 -1.59 17.92 -9.26
N GLY A 186 -1.66 18.30 -7.98
CA GLY A 186 -2.86 18.54 -7.20
C GLY A 186 -3.29 17.38 -6.29
N GLU A 187 -2.49 16.33 -6.14
CA GLU A 187 -2.81 15.13 -5.38
C GLU A 187 -1.94 15.01 -4.13
N VAL A 188 -2.56 14.83 -2.96
CA VAL A 188 -1.83 14.75 -1.68
C VAL A 188 -1.70 13.31 -1.19
N PHE A 189 -0.47 12.85 -1.02
CA PHE A 189 -0.11 11.63 -0.31
C PHE A 189 -0.20 11.84 1.20
N ARG A 190 -0.88 10.93 1.89
CA ARG A 190 -0.92 10.91 3.36
C ARG A 190 -0.48 9.57 3.90
N LEU A 191 0.55 9.57 4.73
CA LEU A 191 1.04 8.39 5.44
C LEU A 191 0.97 8.61 6.95
N SER A 192 0.34 7.66 7.64
CA SER A 192 0.39 7.54 9.10
C SER A 192 1.00 6.20 9.46
N ASN A 193 2.24 6.23 9.95
CA ASN A 193 2.94 5.04 10.43
C ASN A 193 2.99 5.00 11.96
N SER A 194 2.53 3.89 12.53
CA SER A 194 2.67 3.50 13.94
C SER A 194 3.28 2.10 14.10
N GLY A 195 3.48 1.40 12.98
CA GLY A 195 4.12 0.10 12.92
C GLY A 195 5.53 0.20 12.34
N THR A 196 5.90 -0.75 11.49
CA THR A 196 7.21 -0.79 10.83
C THR A 196 7.06 -0.62 9.33
N ILE A 197 7.86 0.25 8.74
CA ILE A 197 8.13 0.32 7.30
C ILE A 197 9.64 0.17 7.14
N ALA A 198 10.08 -0.85 6.41
CA ALA A 198 11.51 -1.08 6.17
C ALA A 198 11.73 -1.43 4.70
N ALA A 199 12.72 -0.80 4.10
CA ALA A 199 13.18 -1.13 2.75
C ALA A 199 14.71 -1.07 2.69
N ASP A 200 15.31 -1.85 1.78
CA ASP A 200 16.76 -1.82 1.57
C ASP A 200 17.22 -0.56 0.79
N GLY A 201 16.30 0.06 0.04
CA GLY A 201 16.42 1.31 -0.71
C GLY A 201 15.60 2.43 -0.06
N LEU A 202 14.73 3.10 -0.82
CA LEU A 202 13.88 4.17 -0.29
C LEU A 202 12.74 3.58 0.55
N ALA A 203 12.63 4.00 1.80
CA ALA A 203 11.52 3.57 2.65
C ALA A 203 10.20 4.19 2.18
N VAL A 204 10.23 5.50 1.89
CA VAL A 204 9.09 6.24 1.35
C VAL A 204 9.57 7.22 0.30
N LEU A 205 8.91 7.22 -0.85
CA LEU A 205 9.01 8.26 -1.87
C LEU A 205 7.61 8.88 -2.02
N ALA A 206 7.49 10.14 -1.67
CA ALA A 206 6.30 10.95 -1.85
C ALA A 206 6.29 11.63 -3.23
N GLY A 207 5.34 12.53 -3.46
CA GLY A 207 4.99 13.12 -4.74
C GLY A 207 5.62 14.50 -4.99
N ALA A 208 4.99 15.28 -5.87
CA ALA A 208 5.42 16.64 -6.22
C ALA A 208 4.47 17.72 -5.68
N ASP A 209 3.55 17.33 -4.81
CA ASP A 209 2.58 18.19 -4.16
C ASP A 209 2.75 18.09 -2.64
N SER A 210 2.15 19.02 -1.89
CA SER A 210 2.20 19.08 -0.42
C SER A 210 1.71 17.80 0.27
N ASP A 211 2.67 16.96 0.65
CA ASP A 211 2.48 15.64 1.22
C ASP A 211 2.63 15.63 2.74
N VAL A 212 2.02 14.63 3.39
CA VAL A 212 2.04 14.54 4.86
C VAL A 212 2.42 13.14 5.31
N ILE A 213 3.51 13.05 6.06
CA ILE A 213 3.98 11.83 6.69
C ILE A 213 4.03 12.04 8.21
N SER A 214 3.31 11.20 8.96
CA SER A 214 3.44 11.13 10.41
C SER A 214 3.98 9.76 10.82
N ASN A 215 5.02 9.76 11.63
CA ASN A 215 5.67 8.56 12.12
C ASN A 215 5.71 8.55 13.66
N THR A 216 5.04 7.55 14.25
CA THR A 216 5.11 7.17 15.66
C THR A 216 5.70 5.77 15.85
N GLY A 217 6.00 5.09 14.74
CA GLY A 217 6.58 3.75 14.70
C GLY A 217 8.01 3.79 14.19
N THR A 218 8.43 2.76 13.45
CA THR A 218 9.76 2.69 12.86
C THR A 218 9.68 2.80 11.35
N ILE A 219 10.49 3.69 10.77
CA ILE A 219 10.81 3.72 9.35
C ILE A 219 12.31 3.43 9.23
N THR A 220 12.70 2.53 8.34
CA THR A 220 14.11 2.19 8.07
C THR A 220 14.38 2.32 6.58
N GLY A 221 15.35 3.17 6.24
CA GLY A 221 15.59 3.69 4.89
C GLY A 221 15.17 5.16 4.77
N ASP A 222 15.63 5.82 3.71
CA ASP A 222 15.42 7.26 3.51
C ASP A 222 13.96 7.55 3.14
N ILE A 223 13.53 8.77 3.47
CA ILE A 223 12.24 9.35 3.10
C ILE A 223 12.51 10.53 2.16
N GLN A 224 11.96 10.47 0.95
CA GLN A 224 11.94 11.59 0.00
C GLN A 224 10.54 12.21 0.00
N MET A 225 10.42 13.47 0.43
CA MET A 225 9.16 14.22 0.49
C MET A 225 8.80 14.78 -0.90
N GLY A 226 9.79 15.30 -1.63
CA GLY A 226 9.71 15.53 -3.06
C GLY A 226 9.48 17.00 -3.41
N GLY A 227 8.43 17.27 -4.18
CA GLY A 227 8.09 18.66 -4.49
C GLY A 227 6.90 19.11 -3.66
N GLY A 228 6.81 20.41 -3.37
CA GLY A 228 5.65 20.97 -2.68
C GLY A 228 6.04 21.51 -1.31
N ALA A 229 5.05 21.97 -0.55
CA ALA A 229 5.29 22.34 0.84
C ALA A 229 4.88 21.17 1.72
N ASP A 230 5.85 20.33 2.08
CA ASP A 230 5.63 19.04 2.70
C ASP A 230 5.70 19.09 4.23
N ALA A 231 5.10 18.10 4.88
CA ALA A 231 5.10 17.97 6.32
C ALA A 231 5.48 16.57 6.79
N TYR A 232 6.68 16.44 7.37
CA TYR A 232 7.10 15.27 8.10
C TYR A 232 7.00 15.50 9.62
N MET A 233 6.39 14.55 10.32
CA MET A 233 6.24 14.57 11.78
C MET A 233 6.65 13.24 12.41
N GLY A 234 7.89 13.18 12.90
CA GLY A 234 8.31 12.26 13.96
C GLY A 234 7.64 12.66 15.28
N LEU A 235 6.91 11.73 15.91
CA LEU A 235 6.18 12.00 17.15
C LEU A 235 6.52 10.96 18.21
N GLY A 236 6.90 11.43 19.40
CA GLY A 236 7.20 10.60 20.57
C GLY A 236 8.28 9.55 20.26
N ALA A 237 7.94 8.27 20.44
CA ALA A 237 8.87 7.16 20.24
C ALA A 237 9.06 6.74 18.76
N GLY A 238 8.58 7.54 17.80
CA GLY A 238 8.83 7.31 16.39
C GLY A 238 10.33 7.40 16.06
N VAL A 239 10.81 6.49 15.21
CA VAL A 239 12.21 6.45 14.75
C VAL A 239 12.23 6.39 13.24
N THR A 240 13.04 7.23 12.61
CA THR A 240 13.41 7.10 11.20
C THR A 240 14.90 6.83 11.12
N ALA A 241 15.26 5.60 10.75
CA ALA A 241 16.64 5.18 10.55
C ALA A 241 17.02 5.36 9.08
N GLY A 242 17.17 6.63 8.69
CA GLY A 242 17.44 7.12 7.34
C GLY A 242 17.33 8.64 7.34
N THR A 243 17.67 9.28 6.23
CA THR A 243 17.53 10.73 6.09
C THR A 243 16.11 11.07 5.63
N VAL A 244 15.52 12.12 6.20
CA VAL A 244 14.29 12.75 5.66
C VAL A 244 14.70 13.93 4.80
N LEU A 245 14.40 13.84 3.52
CA LEU A 245 14.75 14.84 2.49
C LEU A 245 13.48 15.62 2.13
N GLY A 246 13.44 16.92 2.43
CA GLY A 246 12.38 17.84 2.01
C GLY A 246 12.35 17.99 0.48
N GLU A 247 13.52 18.22 -0.11
CA GLU A 247 13.75 18.44 -1.55
C GLU A 247 13.37 19.83 -2.04
N ASN A 248 12.25 20.06 -2.75
CA ASN A 248 11.91 21.42 -3.22
C ASN A 248 10.60 21.90 -2.63
N GLY A 249 10.64 23.13 -2.11
CA GLY A 249 9.49 23.85 -1.60
C GLY A 249 9.65 24.09 -0.10
N ASN A 250 8.70 24.79 0.51
CA ASN A 250 8.87 25.24 1.90
C ASN A 250 8.40 24.13 2.86
N ASP A 251 9.34 23.28 3.27
CA ASP A 251 9.04 22.06 4.00
C ASP A 251 9.04 22.27 5.52
N THR A 252 8.32 21.38 6.22
CA THR A 252 8.33 21.33 7.67
C THR A 252 8.69 19.93 8.14
N LEU A 253 9.91 19.79 8.65
CA LEU A 253 10.45 18.53 9.16
C LEU A 253 10.56 18.62 10.69
N THR A 254 9.73 17.86 11.39
CA THR A 254 9.72 17.83 12.86
C THR A 254 10.09 16.44 13.38
N GLY A 255 11.11 16.39 14.22
CA GLY A 255 11.69 15.23 14.85
C GLY A 255 11.03 14.79 16.17
N GLY A 256 11.55 13.69 16.70
CA GLY A 256 11.01 12.95 17.84
C GLY A 256 11.85 13.05 19.10
N ASP A 257 11.81 11.99 19.91
CA ASP A 257 12.65 11.84 21.12
C ASP A 257 14.02 11.19 20.81
N PHE A 258 14.30 10.91 19.53
CA PHE A 258 15.48 10.18 19.06
C PHE A 258 16.21 10.98 17.98
N ALA A 259 17.49 10.66 17.76
CA ALA A 259 18.30 11.30 16.74
C ALA A 259 17.63 11.23 15.36
N ASP A 260 17.45 12.41 14.77
CA ASP A 260 16.89 12.60 13.44
C ASP A 260 17.98 13.13 12.48
N ASP A 261 17.85 12.78 11.19
CA ASP A 261 18.71 13.26 10.11
C ASP A 261 17.83 13.90 9.03
N PHE A 262 17.82 15.23 8.98
CA PHE A 262 16.97 16.03 8.10
C PHE A 262 17.79 16.89 7.15
N ASP A 263 17.38 16.89 5.90
CA ASP A 263 17.84 17.80 4.84
C ASP A 263 16.61 18.54 4.31
N GLY A 264 16.56 19.86 4.50
CA GLY A 264 15.47 20.72 4.00
C GLY A 264 15.44 20.77 2.48
N GLY A 265 16.60 20.83 1.84
CA GLY A 265 16.70 20.95 0.39
C GLY A 265 16.70 22.40 -0.08
N ALA A 266 15.73 22.80 -0.88
CA ALA A 266 15.67 24.11 -1.51
C ALA A 266 14.37 24.84 -1.16
N ASP A 267 14.47 26.17 -1.11
CA ASP A 267 13.45 27.11 -0.64
C ASP A 267 13.48 27.26 0.90
N ASP A 268 12.49 27.93 1.51
CA ASP A 268 12.60 28.35 2.91
C ASP A 268 11.99 27.28 3.85
N ASP A 269 12.85 26.53 4.54
CA ASP A 269 12.45 25.35 5.31
C ASP A 269 12.32 25.58 6.83
N GLN A 270 11.58 24.69 7.50
CA GLN A 270 11.46 24.63 8.96
C GLN A 270 11.85 23.26 9.50
N LEU A 271 13.00 23.19 10.16
CA LEU A 271 13.54 21.97 10.76
C LEU A 271 13.54 22.08 12.29
N VAL A 272 12.92 21.10 12.95
CA VAL A 272 12.87 21.02 14.41
C VAL A 272 13.28 19.62 14.87
N GLY A 273 14.49 19.44 15.42
CA GLY A 273 14.99 18.13 15.84
C GLY A 273 14.33 17.58 17.12
N ARG A 274 14.11 18.46 18.10
CA ARG A 274 13.56 18.18 19.45
C ARG A 274 14.53 17.49 20.39
N GLY A 275 14.62 16.17 20.39
CA GLY A 275 15.42 15.43 21.36
C GLY A 275 16.26 14.38 20.67
N GLY A 276 17.52 14.26 21.05
CA GLY A 276 18.47 13.36 20.38
C GLY A 276 19.61 14.13 19.74
N ASP A 277 20.67 13.42 19.37
CA ASP A 277 21.82 14.02 18.70
C ASP A 277 21.48 14.16 17.19
N ASP A 278 20.84 15.26 16.83
CA ASP A 278 20.29 15.47 15.48
C ASP A 278 21.31 16.00 14.46
N VAL A 279 21.09 15.68 13.19
CA VAL A 279 21.75 16.29 12.04
C VAL A 279 20.68 17.03 11.24
N LEU A 280 20.76 18.36 11.23
CA LEU A 280 19.79 19.22 10.54
C LEU A 280 20.52 20.11 9.53
N ASP A 281 20.31 19.88 8.24
CA ASP A 281 20.78 20.73 7.15
C ASP A 281 19.58 21.47 6.54
N GLY A 282 19.60 22.79 6.54
CA GLY A 282 18.55 23.59 5.91
C GLY A 282 18.67 23.63 4.39
N GLY A 283 19.84 23.33 3.84
CA GLY A 283 20.07 23.43 2.40
C GLY A 283 20.15 24.88 1.91
N SER A 284 19.40 25.22 0.87
CA SER A 284 19.41 26.55 0.25
C SER A 284 18.11 27.29 0.46
N GLY A 285 18.17 28.40 1.19
CA GLY A 285 17.00 29.24 1.47
C GLY A 285 17.27 30.12 2.67
N ASP A 286 16.24 30.82 3.14
CA ASP A 286 16.25 31.45 4.46
C ASP A 286 15.59 30.51 5.49
N ASP A 287 16.36 29.51 5.95
CA ASP A 287 15.83 28.41 6.77
C ASP A 287 15.69 28.74 8.26
N PHE A 288 14.70 28.13 8.90
CA PHE A 288 14.57 28.08 10.35
C PHE A 288 14.95 26.70 10.88
N ILE A 289 15.99 26.66 11.72
CA ILE A 289 16.46 25.42 12.36
C ILE A 289 16.42 25.57 13.88
N LEU A 290 15.72 24.64 14.54
CA LEU A 290 15.73 24.46 15.99
C LEU A 290 16.19 23.04 16.32
N GLY A 291 17.47 22.90 16.71
CA GLY A 291 18.05 21.60 17.10
C GLY A 291 17.26 20.94 18.24
N GLY A 292 17.14 21.61 19.38
CA GLY A 292 16.52 21.02 20.57
C GLY A 292 17.57 20.54 21.58
N GLU A 293 17.26 19.49 22.34
CA GLU A 293 18.17 18.86 23.32
C GLU A 293 19.02 17.77 22.64
N GLY A 294 20.35 17.89 22.75
CA GLY A 294 21.34 17.02 22.09
C GLY A 294 22.62 17.81 21.82
#